data_AF-A0A2N9N7V9-F1
#
_entry.id   AF-A0A2N9N7V9-F1
#
_cell.length_a   1.000
_cell.length_b   1.000
_cell.length_c   1.000
_cell.angle_alpha   90.00
_cell.angle_beta   90.00
_cell.angle_gamma   90.00
#
_symmetry.space_group_name_H-M   'P 1'
#
loop_
_entity.id
_entity.type
_entity.pdbx_description
1 polymer ?
#
loop_
_entity_poly.entity_id
_entity_poly.type
_entity_poly.pdbx_seq_one_letter_code
_entity_poly.pdbx_strand_id
1 'polypeptide(L)'
;MATPAGLKPVGYGLPCLKCRTYYAADVKVCPVCQTTERVSPVVAPVRTVVAPAASEETPDLATLEAERERFLRDFKAQLLTSQMQVRSTPPTNCTRAENHQAGQQTATVCQACVDHLQERVDILEAALHIDLKEASQIVYEAVWADTSDSTKTYDNAAHALLNELRKRAGVTQTFGILQPLSD
;
A
#
# COMPACT_ATOMS: atom_id res chain seq x y z
N MET A 1 -50.08 -1.36 -9.76
CA MET A 1 -48.63 -1.65 -9.66
C MET A 1 -48.03 -0.64 -8.70
N ALA A 2 -47.78 -1.05 -7.45
CA ALA A 2 -47.28 -0.15 -6.41
C ALA A 2 -45.80 -0.46 -6.15
N THR A 3 -44.94 0.50 -6.46
CA THR A 3 -43.51 0.53 -6.15
C THR A 3 -43.35 0.87 -4.65
N PRO A 4 -42.63 0.08 -3.83
CA PRO A 4 -42.36 0.51 -2.47
C PRO A 4 -41.15 1.45 -2.42
N ALA A 5 -41.34 2.47 -1.61
CA ALA A 5 -40.45 3.58 -1.29
C ALA A 5 -39.00 3.18 -0.98
N GLY A 6 -38.08 4.08 -1.37
CA GLY A 6 -36.64 3.95 -1.15
C GLY A 6 -36.27 3.63 0.29
N LEU A 7 -35.51 2.53 0.45
CA LEU A 7 -34.91 2.13 1.71
C LEU A 7 -33.85 3.16 2.10
N LYS A 8 -33.94 3.67 3.33
CA LYS A 8 -32.89 4.48 3.97
C LYS A 8 -31.57 3.69 3.91
N PRO A 9 -30.41 4.35 3.73
CA PRO A 9 -29.12 3.67 3.75
C PRO A 9 -28.99 2.91 5.06
N VAL A 10 -28.98 1.58 4.98
CA VAL A 10 -28.81 0.72 6.14
C VAL A 10 -27.36 0.87 6.57
N GLY A 11 -27.14 1.42 7.75
CA GLY A 11 -25.80 1.51 8.33
C GLY A 11 -25.20 0.13 8.60
N TYR A 12 -23.95 0.10 9.00
CA TYR A 12 -23.32 -1.14 9.46
C TYR A 12 -23.86 -1.51 10.85
N GLY A 13 -24.18 -2.80 11.03
CA GLY A 13 -24.48 -3.35 12.36
C GLY A 13 -23.21 -3.67 13.14
N LEU A 14 -23.36 -4.16 14.37
CA LEU A 14 -22.23 -4.63 15.18
C LEU A 14 -21.43 -5.74 14.49
N PRO A 15 -20.12 -5.86 14.78
CA PRO A 15 -19.27 -6.82 14.12
C PRO A 15 -19.72 -8.25 14.42
N CYS A 16 -19.43 -9.17 13.52
CA CYS A 16 -19.68 -10.59 13.75
C CYS A 16 -18.91 -11.10 14.98
N LEU A 17 -19.55 -11.96 15.79
CA LEU A 17 -18.91 -12.54 16.98
C LEU A 17 -17.67 -13.37 16.63
N LYS A 18 -17.70 -14.10 15.51
CA LYS A 18 -16.68 -15.08 15.14
C LYS A 18 -15.51 -14.49 14.34
N CYS A 19 -15.80 -13.68 13.32
CA CYS A 19 -14.78 -13.12 12.43
C CYS A 19 -14.55 -11.61 12.59
N ARG A 20 -15.27 -10.95 13.51
CA ARG A 20 -15.18 -9.50 13.81
C ARG A 20 -15.43 -8.57 12.60
N THR A 21 -15.94 -9.10 11.49
CA THR A 21 -16.25 -8.32 10.29
C THR A 21 -17.53 -7.50 10.50
N TYR A 22 -17.50 -6.23 10.11
CA TYR A 22 -18.68 -5.37 10.04
C TYR A 22 -19.46 -5.63 8.76
N TYR A 23 -20.78 -5.71 8.87
CA TYR A 23 -21.67 -5.97 7.73
C TYR A 23 -23.00 -5.26 7.95
N ALA A 24 -23.70 -4.98 6.84
CA ALA A 24 -24.93 -4.19 6.81
C ALA A 24 -25.96 -4.72 7.82
N ALA A 25 -26.65 -3.81 8.52
CA ALA A 25 -27.49 -4.15 9.67
C ALA A 25 -28.74 -4.99 9.31
N ASP A 26 -29.20 -4.91 8.06
CA ASP A 26 -30.31 -5.67 7.49
C ASP A 26 -29.93 -7.13 7.20
N VAL A 27 -28.64 -7.40 6.97
CA VAL A 27 -28.13 -8.75 6.76
C VAL A 27 -28.05 -9.49 8.10
N LYS A 28 -28.82 -10.57 8.25
CA LYS A 28 -28.89 -11.36 9.51
C LYS A 28 -27.73 -12.33 9.69
N VAL A 29 -27.07 -12.72 8.61
CA VAL A 29 -26.01 -13.74 8.58
C VAL A 29 -24.70 -13.10 8.14
N CYS A 30 -23.61 -13.35 8.85
CA CYS A 30 -22.31 -12.83 8.45
C CYS A 30 -21.92 -13.36 7.05
N PRO A 31 -21.60 -12.50 6.07
CA PRO A 31 -21.23 -12.94 4.71
C PRO A 31 -19.90 -13.69 4.67
N VAL A 32 -19.08 -13.61 5.73
CA VAL A 32 -17.75 -14.22 5.78
C VAL A 32 -17.79 -15.60 6.43
N CYS A 33 -18.38 -15.73 7.61
CA CYS A 33 -18.34 -16.97 8.39
C CYS A 33 -19.73 -17.62 8.60
N GLN A 34 -20.76 -17.10 7.93
CA GLN A 34 -22.14 -17.58 7.95
C GLN A 34 -22.77 -17.71 9.35
N THR A 35 -22.16 -17.05 10.34
CA THR A 35 -22.65 -17.04 11.72
C THR A 35 -23.74 -15.97 11.84
N THR A 36 -24.83 -16.28 12.55
CA THR A 36 -25.93 -15.36 12.82
C THR A 36 -25.67 -14.45 14.02
N GLU A 37 -24.66 -14.77 14.81
CA GLU A 37 -24.31 -14.08 16.04
C GLU A 37 -23.44 -12.84 15.76
N ARG A 38 -23.95 -11.70 16.20
CA ARG A 38 -23.22 -10.43 16.28
C ARG A 38 -22.73 -10.21 17.71
N VAL A 39 -21.69 -9.41 17.86
CA VAL A 39 -21.27 -8.92 19.19
C VAL A 39 -22.46 -8.19 19.81
N SER A 40 -22.81 -8.55 21.04
CA SER A 40 -23.91 -7.93 21.77
C SER A 40 -23.54 -6.49 22.17
N PRO A 41 -24.42 -5.48 22.00
CA PRO A 41 -24.19 -4.11 22.46
C PRO A 41 -24.21 -3.96 23.98
N VAL A 42 -24.31 -5.05 24.74
CA VAL A 42 -24.44 -5.04 26.19
C VAL A 42 -23.12 -4.62 26.83
N VAL A 43 -22.96 -3.30 27.01
CA VAL A 43 -22.62 -2.81 28.35
C VAL A 43 -23.85 -3.16 29.19
N ALA A 44 -23.73 -4.15 30.06
CA ALA A 44 -24.81 -4.48 30.97
C ALA A 44 -25.21 -3.18 31.70
N PRO A 45 -26.48 -2.74 31.67
CA PRO A 45 -26.93 -1.88 32.74
C PRO A 45 -26.73 -2.72 33.99
N VAL A 46 -25.88 -2.24 34.91
CA VAL A 46 -25.73 -2.80 36.24
C VAL A 46 -27.13 -2.80 36.87
N ARG A 47 -27.86 -3.91 36.70
CA ARG A 47 -28.99 -4.24 37.55
C ARG A 47 -28.34 -4.63 38.86
N THR A 48 -28.46 -3.74 39.85
CA THR A 48 -28.29 -4.05 41.26
C THR A 48 -29.26 -5.16 41.62
N VAL A 49 -28.86 -6.41 41.35
CA VAL A 49 -29.44 -7.58 41.99
C VAL A 49 -28.74 -7.69 43.33
N VAL A 50 -29.44 -7.29 44.38
CA VAL A 50 -29.04 -7.63 45.75
C VAL A 50 -29.21 -9.14 45.90
N ALA A 51 -28.10 -9.87 45.83
CA ALA A 51 -27.97 -11.27 46.25
C ALA A 51 -26.55 -11.46 46.84
N PRO A 52 -26.38 -12.35 47.83
CA PRO A 52 -25.44 -12.14 48.92
C PRO A 52 -23.98 -12.38 48.52
N ALA A 53 -23.13 -11.53 49.12
CA ALA A 53 -21.68 -11.62 49.28
C ALA A 53 -21.02 -12.96 48.84
N ALA A 54 -20.64 -13.03 47.58
CA ALA A 54 -19.36 -13.62 47.21
C ALA A 54 -18.46 -12.43 46.88
N SER A 55 -17.49 -12.16 47.75
CA SER A 55 -16.54 -11.06 47.67
C SER A 55 -15.65 -11.22 46.43
N GLU A 56 -16.09 -10.71 45.28
CA GLU A 56 -15.14 -10.20 44.30
C GLU A 56 -14.63 -8.87 44.85
N GLU A 57 -13.50 -8.94 45.55
CA GLU A 57 -12.74 -7.77 45.99
C GLU A 57 -12.45 -6.92 44.76
N THR A 58 -13.17 -5.82 44.60
CA THR A 58 -12.78 -4.75 43.68
C THR A 58 -11.35 -4.37 44.05
N PRO A 59 -10.37 -4.51 43.13
CA PRO A 59 -8.99 -4.20 43.44
C PRO A 59 -8.89 -2.77 43.97
N ASP A 60 -8.23 -2.62 45.12
CA ASP A 60 -8.04 -1.33 45.77
C ASP A 60 -7.46 -0.32 44.76
N LEU A 61 -8.05 0.88 44.68
CA LEU A 61 -7.62 1.89 43.71
C LEU A 61 -6.14 2.25 43.89
N ALA A 62 -5.66 2.22 45.14
CA ALA A 62 -4.26 2.45 45.45
C ALA A 62 -3.33 1.35 44.90
N THR A 63 -3.78 0.09 44.86
CA THR A 63 -2.98 -1.00 44.28
C THR A 63 -2.95 -0.90 42.76
N LEU A 64 -4.06 -0.56 42.12
CA LEU A 64 -4.11 -0.30 40.68
C LEU A 64 -3.24 0.90 40.26
N GLU A 65 -3.22 1.97 41.05
CA GLU A 65 -2.34 3.11 40.82
C GLU A 65 -0.86 2.73 40.97
N ALA A 66 -0.52 1.92 41.98
CA ALA A 66 0.83 1.41 42.17
C ALA A 66 1.27 0.47 41.03
N GLU A 67 0.38 -0.41 40.55
CA GLU A 67 0.63 -1.28 39.40
C GLU A 67 0.79 -0.48 38.10
N ARG A 68 -0.05 0.54 37.90
CA ARG A 68 0.07 1.48 36.78
C ARG A 68 1.42 2.20 36.80
N GLU A 69 1.85 2.68 37.97
CA GLU A 69 3.12 3.38 38.08
C GLU A 69 4.31 2.45 37.81
N ARG A 70 4.26 1.20 38.31
CA ARG A 70 5.25 0.16 37.98
C ARG A 70 5.29 -0.12 36.49
N PHE A 71 4.14 -0.35 35.86
CA PHE A 71 4.03 -0.60 34.43
C PHE A 71 4.60 0.56 33.60
N LEU A 72 4.27 1.81 33.96
CA LEU A 72 4.79 2.98 33.25
C LEU A 72 6.30 3.13 33.41
N ARG A 73 6.85 2.82 34.59
CA ARG A 73 8.31 2.82 34.81
C ARG A 73 9.00 1.76 33.96
N ASP A 74 8.48 0.53 33.96
CA ASP A 74 9.06 -0.58 33.21
C ASP A 74 8.95 -0.35 31.71
N PHE A 75 7.80 0.13 31.23
CA PHE A 75 7.59 0.48 29.83
C PHE A 75 8.50 1.64 29.38
N LYS A 76 8.67 2.68 30.21
CA LYS A 76 9.60 3.78 29.93
C LYS A 76 11.04 3.28 29.89
N ALA A 77 11.43 2.38 30.79
CA ALA A 77 12.75 1.76 30.80
C ALA A 77 12.98 0.92 29.53
N GLN A 78 11.99 0.15 29.09
CA GLN A 78 12.04 -0.61 27.84
C GLN A 78 12.18 0.32 26.62
N LEU A 79 11.38 1.40 26.54
CA LEU A 79 11.50 2.37 25.45
C LEU A 79 12.87 3.05 25.40
N LEU A 80 13.42 3.43 26.56
CA LEU A 80 14.78 3.99 26.62
C LEU A 80 15.81 2.95 26.14
N THR A 81 15.67 1.70 26.57
CA THR A 81 16.58 0.62 26.18
C THR A 81 16.53 0.37 24.68
N SER A 82 15.33 0.27 24.09
CA SER A 82 15.16 0.14 22.64
C SER A 82 15.70 1.34 21.89
N GLN A 83 15.48 2.57 22.38
CA GLN A 83 16.04 3.78 21.76
C GLN A 83 17.57 3.80 21.83
N MET A 84 18.18 3.37 22.94
CA MET A 84 19.63 3.25 23.08
C MET A 84 20.19 2.17 22.16
N GLN A 85 19.48 1.06 21.96
CA GLN A 85 19.88 0.00 21.03
C GLN A 85 19.82 0.46 19.56
N VAL A 86 18.82 1.27 19.19
CA VAL A 86 18.76 1.91 17.86
C VAL A 86 19.88 2.93 17.67
N ARG A 87 20.36 3.54 18.76
CA ARG A 87 21.43 4.54 18.73
C ARG A 87 22.84 3.92 18.77
N SER A 88 22.97 2.68 19.23
CA SER A 88 24.24 1.96 19.32
C SER A 88 24.61 1.18 18.06
N THR A 89 23.66 0.97 17.13
CA THR A 89 24.00 0.46 15.81
C THR A 89 24.75 1.54 15.02
N PRO A 90 25.92 1.24 14.45
CA PRO A 90 26.65 2.22 13.64
C PRO A 90 25.75 2.67 12.48
N PRO A 91 25.74 3.97 12.15
CA PRO A 91 24.93 4.45 11.04
C PRO A 91 25.38 3.78 9.75
N THR A 92 24.53 2.93 9.19
CA THR A 92 24.76 2.35 7.86
C THR A 92 24.61 3.46 6.83
N ASN A 93 25.64 3.67 6.03
CA ASN A 93 25.59 4.63 4.93
C ASN A 93 24.76 4.09 3.77
N CYS A 94 24.21 5.00 2.97
CA CYS A 94 23.47 4.63 1.78
C CYS A 94 24.35 3.85 0.79
N THR A 95 23.86 2.69 0.39
CA THR A 95 24.48 1.80 -0.61
C THR A 95 24.60 2.43 -2.00
N ARG A 96 23.75 3.43 -2.31
CA ARG A 96 23.73 4.18 -3.58
C ARG A 96 24.65 5.41 -3.53
N ALA A 97 25.92 5.20 -3.21
CA ALA A 97 26.89 6.29 -3.04
C ALA A 97 26.99 7.22 -4.27
N GLU A 98 26.87 6.66 -5.47
CA GLU A 98 26.90 7.37 -6.76
C GLU A 98 25.83 8.45 -6.92
N ASN A 99 24.69 8.30 -6.26
CA ASN A 99 23.59 9.27 -6.31
C ASN A 99 23.79 10.45 -5.35
N HIS A 100 24.86 10.45 -4.54
CA HIS A 100 25.13 11.45 -3.52
C HIS A 100 26.35 12.30 -3.88
N GLN A 101 26.12 13.59 -4.18
CA GLN A 101 27.23 14.54 -4.44
C GLN A 101 27.75 15.22 -3.16
N ALA A 102 26.92 15.36 -2.13
CA ALA A 102 27.20 16.20 -0.95
C ALA A 102 27.19 15.43 0.39
N GLY A 103 27.45 14.12 0.36
CA GLY A 103 27.55 13.28 1.55
C GLY A 103 26.45 12.22 1.67
N GLN A 104 26.82 11.06 2.19
CA GLN A 104 25.94 9.91 2.35
C GLN A 104 25.02 10.10 3.55
N GLN A 105 23.74 9.75 3.40
CA GLN A 105 22.79 9.73 4.51
C GLN A 105 22.92 8.41 5.29
N THR A 106 22.58 8.46 6.59
CA THR A 106 22.64 7.33 7.52
C THR A 106 21.40 6.44 7.38
N ALA A 107 21.27 5.79 6.23
CA ALA A 107 20.26 4.76 5.97
C ALA A 107 20.82 3.79 4.92
N THR A 108 20.45 2.51 4.98
CA THR A 108 20.88 1.51 3.97
C THR A 108 20.50 1.92 2.54
N VAL A 109 19.29 2.47 2.38
CA VAL A 109 18.85 3.23 1.20
C VAL A 109 18.18 4.49 1.73
N CYS A 110 18.65 5.65 1.30
CA CYS A 110 18.12 6.92 1.77
C CYS A 110 16.83 7.29 1.04
N GLN A 111 16.03 8.19 1.63
CA GLN A 111 14.77 8.64 1.05
C GLN A 111 14.99 9.26 -0.34
N ALA A 112 16.03 10.11 -0.51
CA ALA A 112 16.34 10.72 -1.80
C ALA A 112 16.60 9.70 -2.92
N CYS A 113 17.23 8.56 -2.60
CA CYS A 113 17.45 7.49 -3.59
C CYS A 113 16.17 6.73 -3.91
N VAL A 114 15.26 6.57 -2.94
CA VAL A 114 13.93 5.99 -3.18
C VAL A 114 13.11 6.93 -4.05
N ASP A 115 13.05 8.22 -3.70
CA ASP A 115 12.29 9.24 -4.43
C ASP A 115 12.78 9.35 -5.89
N HIS A 116 14.10 9.39 -6.11
CA HIS A 116 14.67 9.42 -7.46
C HIS A 116 14.32 8.16 -8.28
N LEU A 117 14.28 6.98 -7.65
CA LEU A 117 13.83 5.77 -8.34
C LEU A 117 12.34 5.81 -8.65
N GLN A 118 11.53 6.31 -7.71
CA GLN A 118 10.10 6.45 -7.89
C GLN A 118 9.78 7.41 -9.03
N GLU A 119 10.42 8.58 -9.07
CA GLU A 119 10.25 9.56 -10.16
C GLU A 119 10.54 8.93 -11.53
N ARG A 120 11.60 8.13 -11.65
CA ARG A 120 11.91 7.42 -12.90
C ARG A 120 10.87 6.38 -13.28
N VAL A 121 10.30 5.68 -12.30
CA VAL A 121 9.20 4.74 -12.53
C VAL A 121 7.96 5.49 -12.99
N ASP A 122 7.63 6.62 -12.36
CA ASP A 122 6.47 7.44 -12.70
C ASP A 122 6.58 7.98 -14.14
N ILE A 123 7.77 8.42 -14.56
CA ILE A 123 8.05 8.85 -15.93
C ILE A 123 7.87 7.70 -16.93
N LEU A 124 8.36 6.49 -16.60
CA LEU A 124 8.20 5.30 -17.43
C LEU A 124 6.73 4.87 -17.55
N GLU A 125 6.00 4.90 -16.44
CA GLU A 125 4.58 4.59 -16.41
C GLU A 125 3.78 5.60 -17.23
N ALA A 126 4.07 6.91 -17.09
CA ALA A 126 3.47 7.95 -17.90
C ALA A 126 3.78 7.76 -19.40
N ALA A 127 4.99 7.34 -19.76
CA ALA A 127 5.35 7.06 -21.15
C ALA A 127 4.53 5.90 -21.73
N LEU A 128 4.27 4.84 -20.95
CA LEU A 128 3.45 3.70 -21.37
C LEU A 128 1.97 4.06 -21.56
N HIS A 129 1.50 5.14 -20.92
CA HIS A 129 0.15 5.69 -21.11
C HIS A 129 0.06 6.58 -22.37
N ILE A 130 0.66 6.14 -23.47
CA ILE A 130 0.51 6.79 -24.78
C ILE A 130 -0.95 6.71 -25.24
N ASP A 131 -1.48 7.82 -25.77
CA ASP A 131 -2.85 7.87 -26.27
C ASP A 131 -3.05 6.91 -27.46
N LEU A 132 -4.18 6.21 -27.48
CA LEU A 132 -4.48 5.23 -28.54
C LEU A 132 -4.45 5.86 -29.94
N LYS A 133 -4.92 7.10 -30.07
CA LYS A 133 -4.92 7.85 -31.34
C LYS A 133 -3.50 8.15 -31.82
N GLU A 134 -2.62 8.48 -30.89
CA GLU A 134 -1.23 8.76 -31.21
C GLU A 134 -0.47 7.49 -31.54
N ALA A 135 -0.65 6.43 -30.75
CA ALA A 135 -0.07 5.12 -31.01
C ALA A 135 -0.51 4.56 -32.38
N SER A 136 -1.80 4.69 -32.74
CA SER A 136 -2.29 4.23 -34.04
C SER A 136 -1.73 5.04 -35.21
N GLN A 137 -1.53 6.35 -35.03
CA GLN A 137 -0.89 7.21 -36.03
C GLN A 137 0.57 6.79 -36.26
N ILE A 138 1.34 6.54 -35.19
CA ILE A 138 2.73 6.08 -35.29
C ILE A 138 2.82 4.75 -36.03
N VAL A 139 1.93 3.79 -35.69
CA VAL A 139 1.86 2.50 -36.37
C VAL A 139 1.51 2.68 -37.85
N TYR A 140 0.51 3.51 -38.16
CA TYR A 140 0.12 3.78 -39.53
C TYR A 140 1.29 4.36 -40.34
N GLU A 141 1.93 5.42 -39.84
CA GLU A 141 3.08 6.03 -40.53
C GLU A 141 4.23 5.05 -40.74
N ALA A 142 4.53 4.21 -39.75
CA ALA A 142 5.61 3.22 -39.83
C ALA A 142 5.32 2.07 -40.81
N VAL A 143 4.07 1.58 -40.86
CA VAL A 143 3.66 0.51 -41.79
C VAL A 143 3.67 1.01 -43.23
N TRP A 144 3.21 2.25 -43.46
CA TRP A 144 3.11 2.83 -44.80
C TRP A 144 4.42 3.43 -45.32
N ALA A 145 5.47 3.51 -44.49
CA ALA A 145 6.79 3.97 -44.90
C ALA A 145 7.53 2.96 -45.81
N ASP A 146 7.30 1.66 -45.64
CA ASP A 146 7.86 0.60 -46.49
C ASP A 146 6.86 -0.55 -46.64
N THR A 147 6.06 -0.50 -47.71
CA THR A 147 5.04 -1.52 -48.02
C THR A 147 5.59 -2.67 -48.86
N SER A 148 6.91 -2.77 -49.07
CA SER A 148 7.50 -3.78 -49.94
C SER A 148 7.50 -5.18 -49.33
N ASP A 149 7.53 -5.28 -48.00
CA ASP A 149 7.63 -6.53 -47.26
C ASP A 149 6.73 -6.50 -46.01
N SER A 150 5.71 -7.36 -46.00
CA SER A 150 4.73 -7.45 -44.92
C SER A 150 5.29 -7.96 -43.59
N THR A 151 6.47 -8.59 -43.60
CA THR A 151 7.13 -8.99 -42.35
C THR A 151 7.83 -7.79 -41.71
N LYS A 152 8.47 -6.94 -42.52
CA LYS A 152 9.15 -5.71 -42.05
C LYS A 152 8.19 -4.64 -41.57
N THR A 153 6.93 -4.63 -42.04
CA THR A 153 5.94 -3.63 -41.58
C THR A 153 5.65 -3.73 -40.09
N TYR A 154 5.63 -4.94 -39.51
CA TYR A 154 5.40 -5.11 -38.07
C TYR A 154 6.62 -4.73 -37.24
N ASP A 155 7.82 -5.09 -37.71
CA ASP A 155 9.08 -4.70 -37.06
C ASP A 155 9.25 -3.17 -37.08
N ASN A 156 8.98 -2.53 -38.21
CA ASN A 156 9.03 -1.08 -38.35
C ASN A 156 8.06 -0.39 -37.39
N ALA A 157 6.81 -0.87 -37.30
CA ALA A 157 5.82 -0.33 -36.36
C ALA A 157 6.23 -0.53 -34.89
N ALA A 158 6.75 -1.71 -34.55
CA ALA A 158 7.25 -2.01 -33.20
C ALA A 158 8.43 -1.09 -32.84
N HIS A 159 9.40 -0.93 -33.74
CA HIS A 159 10.53 -0.04 -33.54
C HIS A 159 10.10 1.43 -33.40
N ALA A 160 9.15 1.90 -34.22
CA ALA A 160 8.63 3.26 -34.14
C ALA A 160 7.95 3.53 -32.79
N LEU A 161 7.09 2.63 -32.33
CA LEU A 161 6.45 2.74 -31.01
C LEU A 161 7.48 2.70 -29.88
N LEU A 162 8.41 1.75 -29.91
CA LEU A 162 9.45 1.65 -28.88
C LEU A 162 10.36 2.89 -28.84
N ASN A 163 10.67 3.48 -29.99
CA ASN A 163 11.46 4.70 -30.06
C ASN A 163 10.71 5.88 -29.44
N GLU A 164 9.41 6.00 -29.69
CA GLU A 164 8.59 7.06 -29.10
C GLU A 164 8.41 6.89 -27.59
N LEU A 165 8.17 5.66 -27.12
CA LEU A 165 8.10 5.34 -25.70
C LEU A 165 9.42 5.65 -24.98
N ARG A 166 10.57 5.27 -25.57
CA ARG A 166 11.89 5.59 -24.99
C ARG A 166 12.15 7.10 -24.93
N LYS A 167 11.76 7.83 -25.97
CA LYS A 167 11.89 9.29 -26.03
C LYS A 167 11.10 9.96 -24.91
N ARG A 168 9.86 9.53 -24.67
CA ARG A 168 9.02 10.03 -23.56
C ARG A 168 9.58 9.67 -22.19
N ALA A 169 10.11 8.47 -22.07
CA ALA A 169 10.71 8.00 -20.83
C ALA A 169 12.08 8.62 -20.51
N GLY A 170 12.62 9.49 -21.38
CA GLY A 170 13.98 10.04 -21.23
C GLY A 170 15.08 8.97 -21.29
N VAL A 171 14.77 7.79 -21.84
CA VAL A 171 15.74 6.70 -22.01
C VAL A 171 16.54 7.00 -23.26
N THR A 172 17.80 7.43 -23.06
CA THR A 172 18.74 7.63 -24.17
C THR A 172 18.78 6.39 -25.04
N GLN A 173 18.55 6.55 -26.35
CA GLN A 173 18.73 5.49 -27.31
C GLN A 173 20.22 5.15 -27.38
N THR A 174 20.68 4.23 -26.54
CA THR A 174 21.92 3.53 -26.79
C THR A 174 21.65 2.65 -28.01
N PHE A 175 22.03 3.11 -29.20
CA PHE A 175 22.30 2.19 -30.32
C PHE A 175 23.43 1.28 -29.84
N GLY A 176 23.04 0.17 -29.20
CA GLY A 176 23.98 -0.80 -28.66
C GLY A 176 24.77 -1.45 -29.79
N ILE A 177 25.98 -1.88 -29.44
CA ILE A 177 27.06 -2.53 -30.23
C ILE A 177 26.62 -3.80 -31.02
N LEU A 178 25.33 -4.07 -31.16
CA LEU A 178 24.77 -5.18 -31.93
C LEU A 178 24.37 -4.74 -33.34
N GLN A 179 25.26 -4.06 -34.03
CA GLN A 179 25.22 -4.02 -35.49
C GLN A 179 25.75 -5.39 -35.95
N PRO A 180 24.95 -6.26 -36.60
CA PRO A 180 25.50 -7.49 -37.14
C PRO A 180 26.51 -7.10 -38.22
N LEU A 181 27.76 -7.52 -38.05
CA LEU A 181 28.77 -7.47 -39.10
C LEU A 181 28.17 -8.19 -40.32
N SER A 182 27.85 -7.39 -41.32
CA SER A 182 27.45 -7.87 -42.63
C SER A 182 28.73 -8.34 -43.32
N ASP A 183 28.81 -9.62 -43.64
CA ASP A 183 29.61 -10.12 -44.76
C ASP A 183 28.75 -10.04 -46.03
#